data_AF-A0A4V1FBZ2-F1
#
_entry.id   AF-A0A4V1FBZ2-F1
#
_cell.length_a   1.000
_cell.length_b   1.000
_cell.length_c   1.000
_cell.angle_alpha   90.00
_cell.angle_beta   90.00
_cell.angle_gamma   90.00
#
_symmetry.space_group_name_H-M   'P 1'
#
loop_
_entity.id
_entity.type
_entity.pdbx_description
1 polymer ?
#
loop_
_entity_poly.entity_id
_entity_poly.type
_entity_poly.pdbx_seq_one_letter_code
_entity_poly.pdbx_strand_id
1 'polypeptide(L)'
;MGQIFRPVADIVTTTIPRVMRAGGDAVGDLSKKFGTKVDLDVAAIRGIDKFDKYTMTPTRRRREDARGDDAVTQDALDAEFDRQLDEQLAALGRIDLATWRAAMDGNRTRPPGSIAEQRRILDQANESAEIRADLIERGLDPDFVAATHRLDGIAGGDWLDISGVGDRSINSSLGSQWRARIPQLTAAVDAFADLHPDVDLGSVNMDIFIPFLR
;
A
#
# COMPACT_ATOMS: atom_id res chain seq x y z
N MET A 1 -3.09 45.91 30.04
CA MET A 1 -4.14 44.88 29.96
C MET A 1 -4.41 44.65 28.48
N GLY A 2 -4.28 43.49 27.86
CA GLY A 2 -4.15 42.10 28.28
C GLY A 2 -4.72 41.31 27.10
N GLN A 3 -3.91 40.43 26.50
CA GLN A 3 -4.34 39.53 25.42
C GLN A 3 -5.54 38.68 25.85
N ILE A 4 -6.46 38.38 24.94
CA ILE A 4 -7.16 37.07 24.89
C ILE A 4 -7.32 36.64 23.43
N PHE A 5 -6.85 35.43 23.16
CA PHE A 5 -6.83 34.72 21.89
C PHE A 5 -7.94 33.64 21.91
N ARG A 6 -8.65 33.47 20.76
CA ARG A 6 -9.35 32.25 20.22
C ARG A 6 -10.64 31.73 20.89
N PRO A 7 -11.41 30.79 20.27
CA PRO A 7 -11.64 30.41 18.83
C PRO A 7 -13.12 30.07 18.48
N VAL A 8 -13.54 30.04 17.20
CA VAL A 8 -14.64 29.18 16.65
C VAL A 8 -14.40 29.04 15.13
N ALA A 9 -13.85 27.94 14.64
CA ALA A 9 -14.56 26.85 13.95
C ALA A 9 -15.44 27.30 12.78
N ASP A 10 -14.90 27.20 11.56
CA ASP A 10 -15.70 26.88 10.38
C ASP A 10 -14.94 25.81 9.58
N ILE A 11 -15.40 24.57 9.76
CA ILE A 11 -15.04 23.40 8.98
C ILE A 11 -15.64 23.60 7.60
N VAL A 12 -14.83 23.94 6.61
CA VAL A 12 -15.23 23.78 5.21
C VAL A 12 -14.94 22.34 4.81
N THR A 13 -15.93 21.49 5.01
CA THR A 13 -16.06 20.20 4.34
C THR A 13 -16.23 20.46 2.84
N THR A 14 -15.13 20.63 2.11
CA THR A 14 -15.20 20.68 0.65
C THR A 14 -15.40 19.27 0.12
N THR A 15 -16.67 18.92 -0.08
CA THR A 15 -17.11 17.81 -0.93
C THR A 15 -16.47 17.97 -2.30
N ILE A 16 -15.56 17.07 -2.67
CA ILE A 16 -15.07 16.95 -4.05
C ILE A 16 -16.25 16.45 -4.91
N PRO A 17 -16.70 17.20 -5.93
CA PRO A 17 -17.82 16.76 -6.76
C PRO A 17 -17.45 15.50 -7.54
N ARG A 18 -18.33 14.51 -7.45
CA ARG A 18 -18.32 13.28 -8.24
C ARG A 18 -18.52 13.64 -9.72
N VAL A 19 -17.44 13.71 -10.49
CA VAL A 19 -17.50 13.78 -11.96
C VAL A 19 -17.00 12.46 -12.53
N MET A 20 -17.93 11.57 -12.84
CA MET A 20 -17.70 10.49 -13.80
C MET A 20 -18.39 10.85 -15.11
N ARG A 21 -17.68 10.57 -16.21
CA ARG A 21 -18.21 10.13 -17.52
C ARG A 21 -18.59 11.22 -18.53
N ALA A 22 -17.62 11.64 -19.33
CA ALA A 22 -17.72 11.83 -20.79
C ALA A 22 -16.32 12.11 -21.35
N GLY A 23 -15.98 11.53 -22.50
CA GLY A 23 -14.64 11.54 -23.06
C GLY A 23 -14.14 12.90 -23.55
N GLY A 24 -12.84 12.93 -23.81
CA GLY A 24 -12.21 13.82 -24.79
C GLY A 24 -11.85 15.22 -24.34
N ASP A 25 -12.84 16.03 -23.92
CA ASP A 25 -12.68 17.49 -24.08
C ASP A 25 -12.87 18.32 -22.79
N ALA A 26 -12.95 17.70 -21.62
CA ALA A 26 -13.11 18.42 -20.34
C ALA A 26 -11.84 19.14 -19.85
N VAL A 27 -10.66 18.82 -20.41
CA VAL A 27 -9.37 19.39 -19.98
C VAL A 27 -9.19 20.84 -20.47
N GLY A 28 -9.77 21.18 -21.63
CA GLY A 28 -9.65 22.53 -22.21
C GLY A 28 -10.48 23.61 -21.50
N ASP A 29 -11.57 23.21 -20.82
CA ASP A 29 -12.52 24.16 -20.24
C ASP A 29 -12.22 24.49 -18.75
N LEU A 30 -11.50 23.61 -18.06
CA LEU A 30 -10.97 23.85 -16.71
C LEU A 30 -9.83 24.89 -16.69
N SER A 31 -9.02 24.91 -17.77
CA SER A 31 -7.92 25.87 -17.98
C SER A 31 -8.39 27.34 -18.05
N LYS A 32 -9.60 27.59 -18.56
CA LYS A 32 -10.13 28.95 -18.72
C LYS A 32 -10.76 29.53 -17.45
N LYS A 33 -11.18 28.68 -16.50
CA LYS A 33 -11.80 29.12 -15.23
C LYS A 33 -10.82 29.26 -14.06
N PHE A 34 -9.66 28.61 -14.11
CA PHE A 34 -8.64 28.65 -13.06
C PHE A 34 -7.30 29.09 -13.66
N GLY A 35 -7.18 30.40 -13.89
CA GLY A 35 -5.94 31.00 -14.37
C GLY A 35 -4.76 30.70 -13.45
N THR A 36 -3.63 30.33 -14.06
CA THR A 36 -2.26 30.41 -13.53
C THR A 36 -1.97 29.62 -12.24
N LYS A 37 -1.83 28.29 -12.36
CA LYS A 37 -0.93 27.43 -11.54
C LYS A 37 -0.92 25.94 -11.96
N VAL A 38 -1.75 25.55 -12.92
CA VAL A 38 -2.00 24.13 -13.29
C VAL A 38 -0.99 23.56 -14.28
N ASP A 39 -0.17 24.39 -14.93
CA ASP A 39 0.88 23.93 -15.85
C ASP A 39 2.20 23.53 -15.13
N LEU A 40 2.29 23.78 -13.83
CA LEU A 40 3.35 23.24 -12.98
C LEU A 40 2.94 21.83 -12.56
N ASP A 41 3.77 20.84 -12.93
CA ASP A 41 3.79 19.46 -12.44
C ASP A 41 3.05 18.34 -13.19
N VAL A 42 2.44 18.56 -14.35
CA VAL A 42 2.05 17.41 -15.21
C VAL A 42 3.29 16.57 -15.61
N ALA A 43 4.47 17.19 -15.73
CA ALA A 43 5.72 16.50 -16.04
C ALA A 43 6.38 15.82 -14.82
N ALA A 44 6.25 16.39 -13.61
CA ALA A 44 6.73 15.77 -12.37
C ALA A 44 5.84 14.60 -11.95
N ILE A 45 4.52 14.74 -12.14
CA ILE A 45 3.52 13.68 -11.93
C ILE A 45 3.71 12.52 -12.92
N ARG A 46 4.08 12.77 -14.19
CA ARG A 46 4.35 11.71 -15.19
C ARG A 46 5.48 10.74 -14.81
N GLY A 47 6.41 11.12 -13.92
CA GLY A 47 7.42 10.22 -13.38
C GLY A 47 6.92 9.33 -12.23
N ILE A 48 5.89 9.82 -11.52
CA ILE A 48 5.23 9.21 -10.35
C ILE A 48 4.06 8.30 -10.78
N ASP A 49 3.57 8.49 -12.01
CA ASP A 49 2.48 7.78 -12.72
C ASP A 49 2.72 6.26 -13.00
N LYS A 50 3.51 5.57 -12.17
CA LYS A 50 3.86 4.14 -12.36
C LYS A 50 3.40 3.22 -11.23
N PHE A 51 2.65 3.72 -10.25
CA PHE A 51 2.10 2.87 -9.19
C PHE A 51 0.72 2.30 -9.57
N ASP A 52 0.63 1.67 -10.73
CA ASP A 52 -0.58 0.93 -11.07
C ASP A 52 -0.50 -0.43 -10.39
N LYS A 53 -1.59 -0.91 -9.76
CA LYS A 53 -1.65 -2.29 -9.25
C LYS A 53 -1.27 -3.30 -10.33
N TYR A 54 -1.51 -2.99 -11.61
CA TYR A 54 -1.14 -3.81 -12.76
C TYR A 54 0.37 -3.82 -13.06
N THR A 55 1.18 -2.98 -12.41
CA THR A 55 2.65 -3.04 -12.47
C THR A 55 3.24 -3.91 -11.38
N MET A 56 2.44 -4.31 -10.37
CA MET A 56 2.84 -5.33 -9.42
C MET A 56 2.30 -6.68 -9.89
N THR A 57 3.18 -7.63 -10.16
CA THR A 57 2.80 -8.95 -10.68
C THR A 57 3.51 -10.06 -9.91
N PRO A 58 2.89 -11.24 -9.76
CA PRO A 58 3.57 -12.40 -9.18
C PRO A 58 4.88 -12.67 -9.92
N THR A 59 6.02 -12.59 -9.23
CA THR A 59 7.34 -12.77 -9.88
C THR A 59 7.74 -14.23 -10.08
N ARG A 60 6.95 -15.20 -9.60
CA ARG A 60 7.18 -16.63 -9.83
C ARG A 60 5.88 -17.40 -10.01
N ARG A 61 5.80 -18.15 -11.11
CA ARG A 61 4.92 -19.33 -11.22
C ARG A 61 5.61 -20.49 -10.49
N ARG A 62 4.88 -21.22 -9.64
CA ARG A 62 5.41 -22.43 -9.00
C ARG A 62 5.84 -23.42 -10.10
N ARG A 63 6.96 -24.14 -9.89
CA ARG A 63 7.54 -25.11 -10.84
C ARG A 63 6.44 -26.01 -11.43
N GLU A 64 6.45 -26.20 -12.75
CA GLU A 64 5.60 -27.12 -13.53
C GLU A 64 5.68 -28.60 -13.09
N ASP A 65 6.46 -28.90 -12.05
CA ASP A 65 6.80 -30.23 -11.60
C ASP A 65 5.79 -30.82 -10.58
N ALA A 66 4.85 -30.01 -10.07
CA ALA A 66 3.76 -30.49 -9.21
C ALA A 66 2.70 -31.21 -10.06
N ARG A 67 2.96 -32.47 -10.40
CA ARG A 67 2.00 -33.35 -11.07
C ARG A 67 1.06 -33.97 -10.03
N GLY A 68 -0.23 -33.61 -10.06
CA GLY A 68 -1.29 -34.22 -9.25
C GLY A 68 -2.49 -33.29 -9.05
N ASP A 69 -3.60 -33.84 -8.56
CA ASP A 69 -4.85 -33.09 -8.25
C ASP A 69 -4.66 -32.07 -7.10
N ASP A 70 -3.58 -32.18 -6.32
CA ASP A 70 -3.22 -31.29 -5.20
C ASP A 70 -2.27 -30.14 -5.62
N ALA A 71 -2.08 -29.90 -6.92
CA ALA A 71 -1.21 -28.84 -7.39
C ALA A 71 -1.85 -27.45 -7.18
N VAL A 72 -1.17 -26.59 -6.41
CA VAL A 72 -1.51 -25.15 -6.28
C VAL A 72 -1.64 -24.54 -7.68
N THR A 73 -2.83 -24.02 -7.99
CA THR A 73 -3.13 -23.47 -9.31
C THR A 73 -2.56 -22.06 -9.47
N GLN A 74 -2.31 -21.65 -10.71
CA GLN A 74 -1.89 -20.27 -10.97
C GLN A 74 -2.98 -19.28 -10.52
N ASP A 75 -4.25 -19.61 -10.73
CA ASP A 75 -5.38 -18.77 -10.30
C ASP A 75 -5.40 -18.56 -8.78
N ALA A 76 -5.07 -19.59 -7.99
CA ALA A 76 -4.95 -19.48 -6.53
C ALA A 76 -3.78 -18.56 -6.11
N LEU A 77 -2.64 -18.65 -6.81
CA LEU A 77 -1.49 -17.77 -6.56
C LEU A 77 -1.78 -16.32 -6.94
N ASP A 78 -2.49 -16.09 -8.05
CA ASP A 78 -2.88 -14.76 -8.50
C ASP A 78 -3.91 -14.15 -7.53
N ALA A 79 -4.91 -14.94 -7.09
CA ALA A 79 -5.87 -14.50 -6.07
C ALA A 79 -5.20 -14.20 -4.72
N GLU A 80 -4.22 -15.01 -4.30
CA GLU A 80 -3.46 -14.76 -3.07
C GLU A 80 -2.56 -13.52 -3.20
N PHE A 81 -1.98 -13.28 -4.37
CA PHE A 81 -1.24 -12.06 -4.67
C PHE A 81 -2.13 -10.83 -4.55
N ASP A 82 -3.28 -10.84 -5.21
CA ASP A 82 -4.25 -9.73 -5.17
C ASP A 82 -4.75 -9.49 -3.76
N ARG A 83 -5.09 -10.55 -3.00
CA ARG A 83 -5.51 -10.46 -1.60
C ARG A 83 -4.46 -9.75 -0.74
N GLN A 84 -3.20 -10.19 -0.82
CA GLN A 84 -2.12 -9.59 -0.03
C GLN A 84 -1.81 -8.17 -0.50
N LEU A 85 -1.84 -7.89 -1.80
CA LEU A 85 -1.62 -6.55 -2.33
C LEU A 85 -2.73 -5.59 -1.88
N ASP A 86 -4.00 -5.97 -2.00
CA ASP A 86 -5.14 -5.16 -1.62
C ASP A 86 -5.15 -4.85 -0.11
N GLU A 87 -4.80 -5.82 0.73
CA GLU A 87 -4.62 -5.61 2.16
C GLU A 87 -3.55 -4.53 2.43
N GLN A 88 -2.40 -4.65 1.77
CA GLN A 88 -1.29 -3.72 1.95
C GLN A 88 -1.57 -2.34 1.39
N LEU A 89 -2.27 -2.22 0.26
CA LEU A 89 -2.73 -0.94 -0.28
C LEU A 89 -3.73 -0.28 0.66
N ALA A 90 -4.68 -1.05 1.20
CA ALA A 90 -5.65 -0.54 2.17
C ALA A 90 -4.97 -0.13 3.49
N ALA A 91 -3.92 -0.83 3.91
CA ALA A 91 -3.14 -0.47 5.09
C ALA A 91 -2.34 0.81 4.85
N LEU A 92 -1.63 0.90 3.73
CA LEU A 92 -0.87 2.08 3.32
C LEU A 92 -1.77 3.32 3.28
N GLY A 93 -2.94 3.24 2.63
CA GLY A 93 -3.89 4.35 2.54
C GLY A 93 -4.50 4.82 3.87
N ARG A 94 -4.30 4.08 4.98
CA ARG A 94 -4.72 4.48 6.33
C ARG A 94 -3.62 5.15 7.14
N ILE A 95 -2.36 5.04 6.73
CA ILE A 95 -1.23 5.65 7.44
C ILE A 95 -1.12 7.12 7.00
N ASP A 96 -0.94 8.03 7.95
CA ASP A 96 -0.66 9.43 7.65
C ASP A 96 0.78 9.65 7.15
N LEU A 97 0.99 10.71 6.38
CA LEU A 97 2.29 10.99 5.75
C LEU A 97 3.41 11.16 6.79
N ALA A 98 3.12 11.72 7.96
CA ALA A 98 4.12 11.91 9.01
C ALA A 98 4.57 10.57 9.59
N THR A 99 3.62 9.69 9.92
CA THR A 99 3.87 8.33 10.42
C THR A 99 4.62 7.50 9.39
N TRP A 100 4.20 7.52 8.13
CA TRP A 100 4.88 6.80 7.05
C TRP A 100 6.33 7.28 6.87
N ARG A 101 6.54 8.61 6.87
CA ARG A 101 7.88 9.20 6.75
C ARG A 101 8.79 8.81 7.92
N ALA A 102 8.28 8.86 9.16
CA ALA A 102 9.02 8.41 10.33
C ALA A 102 9.44 6.93 10.23
N ALA A 103 8.57 6.07 9.67
CA ALA A 103 8.90 4.67 9.43
C ALA A 103 10.00 4.49 8.37
N MET A 104 10.00 5.32 7.32
CA MET A 104 11.05 5.33 6.29
C MET A 104 12.41 5.79 6.86
N ASP A 105 12.40 6.83 7.69
CA ASP A 105 13.61 7.41 8.30
C ASP A 105 14.23 6.52 9.38
N GLY A 106 13.42 5.69 10.05
CA GLY A 106 13.83 4.71 11.07
C GLY A 106 14.67 3.53 10.55
N ASN A 107 15.30 3.66 9.38
CA ASN A 107 16.15 2.67 8.72
C ASN A 107 15.43 1.34 8.37
N ARG A 108 14.09 1.32 8.42
CA ARG A 108 13.23 0.15 8.09
C ARG A 108 13.75 -1.16 8.72
N THR A 109 14.43 -1.06 9.85
CA THR A 109 15.14 -2.19 10.43
C THR A 109 14.13 -3.09 11.12
N ARG A 110 14.15 -4.37 10.74
CA ARG A 110 13.30 -5.37 11.37
C ARG A 110 13.62 -5.45 12.87
N PRO A 111 12.65 -5.23 13.78
CA PRO A 111 12.89 -5.29 15.21
C PRO A 111 13.16 -6.74 15.65
N PRO A 112 14.01 -6.98 16.66
CA PRO A 112 14.38 -8.32 17.10
C PRO A 112 13.19 -9.24 17.46
N GLY A 113 12.13 -8.68 18.04
CA GLY A 113 10.93 -9.43 18.44
C GLY A 113 10.08 -9.95 17.27
N SER A 114 10.18 -9.35 16.08
CA SER A 114 9.35 -9.73 14.93
C SER A 114 9.61 -11.16 14.45
N ILE A 115 10.83 -11.67 14.57
CA ILE A 115 11.16 -13.04 14.17
C ILE A 115 10.47 -14.04 15.10
N ALA A 116 10.45 -13.76 16.41
CA ALA A 116 9.77 -14.60 17.38
C ALA A 116 8.25 -14.60 17.14
N GLU A 117 7.67 -13.44 16.84
CA GLU A 117 6.23 -13.34 16.56
C GLU A 117 5.84 -14.02 15.25
N GLN A 118 6.62 -13.83 14.17
CA GLN A 118 6.41 -14.57 12.91
C GLN A 118 6.46 -16.07 13.12
N ARG A 119 7.40 -16.56 13.95
CA ARG A 119 7.50 -17.98 14.28
C ARG A 119 6.28 -18.46 15.07
N ARG A 120 5.83 -17.69 16.07
CA ARG A 120 4.64 -18.02 16.86
C ARG A 120 3.39 -18.16 15.98
N ILE A 121 3.21 -17.25 15.02
CA ILE A 121 2.09 -17.30 14.08
C ILE A 121 2.19 -18.52 13.16
N LEU A 122 3.38 -18.86 12.68
CA LEU A 122 3.59 -20.06 11.87
C LEU A 122 3.35 -21.36 12.66
N ASP A 123 3.82 -21.42 13.90
CA ASP A 123 3.59 -22.58 14.78
C ASP A 123 2.07 -22.74 15.04
N GLN A 124 1.37 -21.64 15.32
CA GLN A 124 -0.09 -21.64 15.47
C GLN A 124 -0.82 -22.09 14.19
N ALA A 125 -0.37 -21.64 13.01
CA ALA A 125 -0.93 -22.06 11.73
C ALA A 125 -0.70 -23.55 11.44
N ASN A 126 0.47 -24.08 11.80
CA ASN A 126 0.80 -25.49 11.64
C ASN A 126 -0.04 -26.40 12.55
N GLU A 127 -0.34 -25.94 13.77
CA GLU A 127 -1.14 -26.70 14.74
C GLU A 127 -2.66 -26.56 14.53
N SER A 128 -3.10 -25.50 13.85
CA SER A 128 -4.52 -25.21 13.64
C SER A 128 -5.08 -25.92 12.40
N ALA A 129 -5.97 -26.90 12.62
CA ALA A 129 -6.70 -27.55 11.54
C ALA A 129 -7.57 -26.56 10.73
N GLU A 130 -8.10 -25.53 11.38
CA GLU A 130 -8.91 -24.48 10.74
C GLU A 130 -8.08 -23.63 9.78
N ILE A 131 -6.91 -23.14 10.22
CA ILE A 131 -6.02 -22.34 9.36
C ILE A 131 -5.51 -23.19 8.19
N ARG A 132 -5.17 -24.44 8.44
CA ARG A 132 -4.74 -25.35 7.36
C ARG A 132 -5.88 -25.63 6.37
N ALA A 133 -7.12 -25.78 6.84
CA ALA A 133 -8.27 -25.96 5.96
C ALA A 133 -8.55 -24.71 5.11
N ASP A 134 -8.47 -23.51 5.69
CA ASP A 134 -8.60 -22.24 4.95
C ASP A 134 -7.54 -22.11 3.85
N LEU A 135 -6.27 -22.43 4.15
CA LEU A 135 -5.19 -22.42 3.16
C LEU A 135 -5.47 -23.39 2.00
N ILE A 136 -5.97 -24.58 2.29
CA ILE A 136 -6.35 -25.57 1.26
C ILE A 136 -7.55 -25.08 0.45
N GLU A 137 -8.57 -24.50 1.10
CA GLU A 137 -9.75 -23.94 0.43
C GLU A 137 -9.38 -22.80 -0.54
N ARG A 138 -8.38 -21.99 -0.16
CA ARG A 138 -7.76 -20.96 -1.00
C ARG A 138 -6.87 -21.54 -2.12
N GLY A 139 -6.69 -22.85 -2.18
CA GLY A 139 -5.85 -23.53 -3.16
C GLY A 139 -4.34 -23.37 -2.91
N LEU A 140 -3.94 -23.08 -1.67
CA LEU A 140 -2.55 -22.89 -1.26
C LEU A 140 -2.00 -24.14 -0.57
N ASP A 141 -0.68 -24.25 -0.54
CA ASP A 141 0.03 -25.31 0.17
C ASP A 141 0.32 -24.88 1.62
N PRO A 142 -0.31 -25.52 2.64
CA PRO A 142 -0.12 -25.15 4.03
C PRO A 142 1.31 -25.31 4.53
N ASP A 143 2.11 -26.19 3.90
CA ASP A 143 3.50 -26.41 4.27
C ASP A 143 4.43 -25.37 3.63
N PHE A 144 3.90 -24.53 2.74
CA PHE A 144 4.63 -23.50 2.00
C PHE A 144 4.17 -22.06 2.31
N VAL A 145 3.82 -21.78 3.55
CA VAL A 145 3.37 -20.45 3.99
C VAL A 145 4.43 -19.62 4.70
N ALA A 146 4.15 -18.33 4.81
CA ALA A 146 4.85 -17.34 5.63
C ALA A 146 3.84 -16.46 6.37
N ALA A 147 4.27 -15.86 7.49
CA ALA A 147 3.50 -14.80 8.13
C ALA A 147 3.39 -13.59 7.20
N THR A 148 2.17 -13.08 7.01
CA THR A 148 1.87 -11.90 6.19
C THR A 148 1.72 -10.68 7.10
N HIS A 149 2.28 -9.54 6.69
CA HIS A 149 2.09 -8.29 7.42
C HIS A 149 0.95 -7.51 6.77
N ARG A 150 0.16 -6.80 7.58
CA ARG A 150 -0.93 -5.97 7.07
C ARG A 150 -0.41 -4.87 6.13
N LEU A 151 0.76 -4.31 6.44
CA LEU A 151 1.61 -3.59 5.51
C LEU A 151 3.04 -4.14 5.66
N ASP A 152 3.72 -4.46 4.57
CA ASP A 152 5.11 -4.91 4.64
C ASP A 152 5.98 -3.85 5.35
N GLY A 153 6.85 -4.27 6.28
CA GLY A 153 7.75 -3.36 6.97
C GLY A 153 8.71 -2.61 6.05
N ILE A 154 8.99 -3.16 4.85
CA ILE A 154 9.70 -2.47 3.78
C ILE A 154 8.89 -1.29 3.25
N ALA A 155 7.58 -1.45 3.14
CA ALA A 155 6.62 -0.45 2.68
C ALA A 155 6.26 0.61 3.74
N GLY A 156 6.81 0.48 4.95
CA GLY A 156 6.55 1.39 6.07
C GLY A 156 5.56 0.85 7.09
N GLY A 157 5.21 -0.44 6.99
CA GLY A 157 4.37 -1.12 7.97
C GLY A 157 5.10 -1.44 9.27
N ASP A 158 4.30 -1.78 10.28
CA ASP A 158 4.81 -2.36 11.52
C ASP A 158 5.15 -3.84 11.32
N TRP A 159 6.39 -4.22 11.60
CA TRP A 159 6.87 -5.61 11.53
C TRP A 159 6.19 -6.57 12.52
N LEU A 160 5.46 -6.02 13.50
CA LEU A 160 4.66 -6.78 14.45
C LEU A 160 3.16 -6.82 14.08
N ASP A 161 2.71 -6.03 13.09
CA ASP A 161 1.33 -6.08 12.60
C ASP A 161 1.16 -7.20 11.57
N ILE A 162 1.11 -8.43 12.08
CA ILE A 162 0.90 -9.64 11.30
C ILE A 162 -0.60 -9.86 11.09
N SER A 163 -1.03 -9.94 9.84
CA SER A 163 -2.43 -10.15 9.46
C SER A 163 -2.83 -11.62 9.40
N GLY A 164 -1.87 -12.54 9.29
CA GLY A 164 -2.11 -13.98 9.25
C GLY A 164 -0.99 -14.74 8.55
N VAL A 165 -1.37 -15.74 7.76
CA VAL A 165 -0.45 -16.56 6.94
C VAL A 165 -0.91 -16.63 5.48
N GLY A 166 0.05 -16.72 4.59
CA GLY A 166 -0.18 -16.79 3.15
C GLY A 166 1.01 -17.38 2.41
N ASP A 167 0.91 -17.50 1.09
CA ASP A 167 1.97 -18.11 0.28
C ASP A 167 3.29 -17.36 0.45
N ARG A 168 4.35 -18.12 0.78
CA ARG A 168 5.69 -17.57 1.08
C ARG A 168 6.31 -16.86 -0.14
N SER A 169 6.10 -17.40 -1.34
CA SER A 169 6.68 -16.84 -2.55
C SER A 169 6.00 -15.54 -2.97
N ILE A 170 4.67 -15.46 -2.79
CA ILE A 170 3.90 -14.23 -2.97
C ILE A 170 4.35 -13.15 -1.98
N ASN A 171 4.43 -13.48 -0.69
CA ASN A 171 4.87 -12.54 0.34
C ASN A 171 6.29 -12.00 0.04
N SER A 172 7.22 -12.89 -0.35
CA SER A 172 8.56 -12.47 -0.77
C SER A 172 8.56 -11.62 -2.05
N SER A 173 7.65 -11.91 -2.99
CA SER A 173 7.50 -11.15 -4.23
C SER A 173 7.06 -9.73 -3.93
N LEU A 174 6.00 -9.55 -3.12
CA LEU A 174 5.50 -8.24 -2.72
C LEU A 174 6.57 -7.42 -2.00
N GLY A 175 7.29 -8.01 -1.04
CA GLY A 175 8.39 -7.32 -0.37
C GLY A 175 9.51 -6.87 -1.31
N SER A 176 9.82 -7.64 -2.36
CA SER A 176 10.79 -7.21 -3.39
C SER A 176 10.28 -6.04 -4.22
N GLN A 177 8.99 -6.04 -4.55
CA GLN A 177 8.35 -5.01 -5.34
C GLN A 177 8.20 -3.71 -4.54
N TRP A 178 7.92 -3.78 -3.24
CA TRP A 178 7.94 -2.61 -2.37
C TRP A 178 9.32 -1.94 -2.32
N ARG A 179 10.41 -2.71 -2.20
CA ARG A 179 11.78 -2.14 -2.22
C ARG A 179 12.02 -1.30 -3.47
N ALA A 180 11.53 -1.74 -4.63
CA ALA A 180 11.68 -1.02 -5.89
C ALA A 180 10.84 0.27 -5.94
N ARG A 181 9.74 0.34 -5.17
CA ARG A 181 8.77 1.44 -5.19
C ARG A 181 9.01 2.52 -4.13
N ILE A 182 9.75 2.21 -3.05
CA ILE A 182 10.07 3.20 -2.02
C ILE A 182 10.61 4.52 -2.58
N PRO A 183 11.58 4.55 -3.51
CA PRO A 183 12.09 5.81 -4.02
C PRO A 183 11.01 6.69 -4.67
N GLN A 184 10.03 6.07 -5.34
CA GLN A 184 8.91 6.78 -5.98
C GLN A 184 7.94 7.33 -4.95
N LEU A 185 7.59 6.53 -3.94
CA LEU A 185 6.72 6.98 -2.84
C LEU A 185 7.37 8.09 -2.03
N THR A 186 8.67 7.99 -1.72
CA THR A 186 9.41 9.02 -1.00
C THR A 186 9.42 10.34 -1.79
N ALA A 187 9.75 10.30 -3.09
CA ALA A 187 9.76 11.49 -3.94
C ALA A 187 8.37 12.14 -4.04
N ALA A 188 7.31 11.34 -4.07
CA ALA A 188 5.94 11.82 -4.02
C ALA A 188 5.65 12.56 -2.71
N VAL A 189 5.93 11.96 -1.55
CA VAL A 189 5.71 12.58 -0.24
C VAL A 189 6.54 13.85 -0.07
N ASP A 190 7.80 13.85 -0.53
CA ASP A 190 8.68 15.03 -0.53
C ASP A 190 8.06 16.17 -1.36
N ALA A 191 7.64 15.88 -2.60
CA ALA A 191 7.03 16.87 -3.47
C ALA A 191 5.74 17.45 -2.86
N PHE A 192 4.91 16.61 -2.23
CA PHE A 192 3.72 17.08 -1.53
C PHE A 192 4.07 18.03 -0.38
N ALA A 193 5.05 17.67 0.45
CA ALA A 193 5.49 18.50 1.57
C ALA A 193 6.06 19.85 1.10
N ASP A 194 6.84 19.85 0.01
CA ASP A 194 7.44 21.07 -0.56
C ASP A 194 6.38 22.01 -1.15
N LEU A 195 5.34 21.46 -1.79
CA LEU A 195 4.23 22.23 -2.36
C LEU A 195 3.23 22.73 -1.30
N HIS A 196 3.18 22.05 -0.16
CA HIS A 196 2.24 22.30 0.92
C HIS A 196 2.93 22.48 2.28
N PRO A 197 3.83 23.47 2.44
CA PRO A 197 4.64 23.63 3.65
C PRO A 197 3.83 23.97 4.91
N ASP A 198 2.61 24.48 4.73
CA ASP A 198 1.69 24.83 5.84
C ASP A 198 0.75 23.67 6.23
N VAL A 199 0.79 22.53 5.52
CA VAL A 199 -0.05 21.37 5.80
C VAL A 199 0.61 20.48 6.85
N ASP A 200 -0.15 20.12 7.88
CA ASP A 200 0.25 19.08 8.82
C ASP A 200 0.19 17.71 8.13
N LEU A 201 1.35 17.11 7.89
CA LEU A 201 1.47 15.78 7.27
C LEU A 201 0.76 14.68 8.08
N GLY A 202 0.58 14.86 9.39
CA GLY A 202 -0.19 13.95 10.24
C GLY A 202 -1.71 13.99 9.98
N SER A 203 -2.18 15.02 9.27
CA SER A 203 -3.60 15.17 8.89
C SER A 203 -3.93 14.59 7.51
N VAL A 204 -2.93 14.07 6.80
CA VAL A 204 -3.07 13.60 5.42
C VAL A 204 -2.63 12.15 5.32
N ASN A 205 -3.55 11.28 4.90
CA ASN A 205 -3.27 9.86 4.69
C ASN A 205 -2.51 9.61 3.39
N MET A 206 -1.72 8.53 3.31
CA MET A 206 -0.95 8.15 2.11
C MET A 206 -1.81 7.83 0.87
N ASP A 207 -3.14 7.86 1.01
CA ASP A 207 -4.13 7.72 -0.07
C ASP A 207 -4.09 8.87 -1.11
N ILE A 208 -3.38 9.97 -0.82
CA ILE A 208 -3.19 11.11 -1.76
C ILE A 208 -2.41 10.75 -3.04
N PHE A 209 -1.68 9.62 -3.08
CA PHE A 209 -0.84 9.24 -4.22
C PHE A 209 -1.38 8.11 -5.10
N ILE A 210 -2.42 7.40 -4.66
CA ILE A 210 -3.12 6.37 -5.44
C ILE A 210 -4.18 6.92 -6.43
N PRO A 211 -4.59 8.22 -6.47
CA PRO A 211 -5.57 8.70 -7.45
C PRO A 211 -5.04 8.85 -8.88
N PHE A 212 -3.72 8.93 -9.08
CA PHE A 212 -3.13 9.03 -10.42
C PHE A 212 -3.07 7.67 -11.15
N LEU A 213 -3.60 6.61 -10.53
CA LEU A 213 -3.35 5.21 -10.90
C LEU A 213 -4.64 4.40 -10.98
N ARG A 214 -5.73 5.08 -11.34
CA ARG A 214 -7.03 4.49 -11.69
C ARG A 214 -7.53 5.01 -13.01
#